data_AF-A0A961U787-F1
#
_entry.id   AF-A0A961U787-F1
#
_cell.length_a   1.000
_cell.length_b   1.000
_cell.length_c   1.000
_cell.angle_alpha   90.00
_cell.angle_beta   90.00
_cell.angle_gamma   90.00
#
_symmetry.space_group_name_H-M   'P 1'
#
loop_
_entity.id
_entity.type
_entity.pdbx_description
1 polymer ?
#
loop_
_entity_poly.entity_id
_entity_poly.type
_entity_poly.pdbx_seq_one_letter_code
_entity_poly.pdbx_strand_id
1 'polypeptide(L)'
;MRTDTPQTIHLADYAPPAYLIDRVSLDVRLSPNATRVEARLAIRRNPAHEGPAGALRLDGEGLKLEGLDIDGVPLMHNDYAVDESGLTLNAPPQGPFTLRTVVTVDPAANTQLMGLYRSNGVYTTQCEAEGFRRITYFLDRPDVLSVYTTRIEARKADAPVLLSNGNPVEAGDIAGTDKHFAIWHDPHPKPCYLFALVGGDLALVREDFTTKSGKPVDLRVYVEQGNQDQAAFAMDALKRSMRWDEEAFGREYDLDVFSIVAVSHFNMGAM
;
A
#
# COMPACT_ATOMS: atom_id res chain seq x y z
N MET A 1 -1.87 -26.29 10.54
CA MET A 1 -2.08 -25.67 11.87
C MET A 1 -0.73 -25.17 12.34
N ARG A 2 -0.56 -23.88 12.62
CA ARG A 2 0.66 -23.37 13.28
C ARG A 2 0.78 -24.11 14.62
N THR A 3 1.82 -24.92 14.78
CA THR A 3 2.13 -25.63 16.02
C THR A 3 2.97 -24.78 16.98
N ASP A 4 3.46 -23.64 16.52
CA ASP A 4 4.26 -22.73 17.32
C ASP A 4 3.40 -21.78 18.14
N THR A 5 3.71 -21.71 19.43
CA THR A 5 3.11 -20.75 20.36
C THR A 5 3.53 -19.34 19.94
N PRO A 6 2.60 -18.35 19.87
CA PRO A 6 2.96 -16.97 19.58
C PRO A 6 4.04 -16.49 20.55
N GLN A 7 5.15 -15.98 20.01
CA GLN A 7 6.21 -15.40 20.84
C GLN A 7 5.76 -14.02 21.34
N THR A 8 5.97 -13.76 22.62
CA THR A 8 5.69 -12.45 23.20
C THR A 8 6.75 -11.46 22.74
N ILE A 9 6.33 -10.32 22.22
CA ILE A 9 7.20 -9.21 21.83
C ILE A 9 7.18 -8.18 22.97
N HIS A 10 8.36 -7.75 23.44
CA HIS A 10 8.48 -6.77 24.50
C HIS A 10 8.91 -5.40 23.97
N LEU A 11 8.31 -4.33 24.51
CA LEU A 11 8.71 -2.95 24.21
C LEU A 11 10.20 -2.70 24.50
N ALA A 12 10.75 -3.35 25.53
CA ALA A 12 12.15 -3.22 25.92
C ALA A 12 13.13 -3.79 24.88
N ASP A 13 12.67 -4.66 23.98
CA ASP A 13 13.48 -5.29 22.95
C ASP A 13 13.53 -4.45 21.65
N TYR A 14 12.92 -3.27 21.65
CA TYR A 14 12.96 -2.37 20.50
C TYR A 14 14.41 -2.04 20.12
N ALA A 15 14.72 -2.26 18.83
CA ALA A 15 15.92 -1.77 18.20
C ALA A 15 15.57 -1.10 16.86
N PRO A 16 16.29 -0.02 16.48
CA PRO A 16 16.19 0.56 15.13
C PRO A 16 16.45 -0.52 14.07
N PRO A 17 15.70 -0.53 12.95
CA PRO A 17 15.91 -1.53 11.91
C PRO A 17 17.30 -1.39 11.31
N ALA A 18 17.95 -2.48 10.94
CA ALA A 18 19.30 -2.44 10.33
C ALA A 18 19.31 -1.73 8.96
N TYR A 19 18.17 -1.73 8.29
CA TYR A 19 17.97 -1.15 6.96
C TYR A 19 16.75 -0.22 6.98
N LEU A 20 16.75 0.74 6.04
CA LEU A 20 15.63 1.61 5.75
C LEU A 20 15.28 1.50 4.27
N ILE A 21 14.02 1.77 3.96
CA ILE A 21 13.49 1.84 2.59
C ILE A 21 13.07 3.29 2.37
N ASP A 22 13.81 4.04 1.57
CA ASP A 22 13.50 5.46 1.38
C ASP A 22 12.39 5.68 0.34
N ARG A 23 12.35 4.82 -0.70
CA ARG A 23 11.38 4.90 -1.79
C ARG A 23 10.85 3.52 -2.17
N VAL A 24 9.56 3.48 -2.47
CA VAL A 24 8.84 2.30 -2.93
C VAL A 24 8.17 2.60 -4.25
N SER A 25 8.44 1.78 -5.26
CA SER A 25 7.69 1.77 -6.52
C SER A 25 6.96 0.43 -6.66
N LEU A 26 5.64 0.49 -6.81
CA LEU A 26 4.78 -0.68 -6.99
C LEU A 26 4.16 -0.67 -8.39
N ASP A 27 4.19 -1.81 -9.08
CA ASP A 27 3.37 -2.11 -10.25
C ASP A 27 2.44 -3.28 -9.91
N VAL A 28 1.18 -2.95 -9.63
CA VAL A 28 0.14 -3.88 -9.20
C VAL A 28 -0.79 -4.18 -10.36
N ARG A 29 -0.76 -5.42 -10.85
CA ARG A 29 -1.62 -5.90 -11.94
C ARG A 29 -2.74 -6.75 -11.36
N LEU A 30 -3.89 -6.13 -11.18
CA LEU A 30 -5.05 -6.72 -10.52
C LEU A 30 -5.62 -7.88 -11.35
N SER A 31 -5.83 -8.98 -10.64
CA SER A 31 -6.52 -10.18 -11.10
C SER A 31 -7.12 -10.87 -9.89
N PRO A 32 -8.35 -11.41 -9.95
CA PRO A 32 -9.02 -11.90 -8.75
C PRO A 32 -8.24 -13.00 -8.04
N ASN A 33 -7.61 -13.90 -8.82
CA ASN A 33 -6.97 -15.11 -8.27
C ASN A 33 -5.44 -15.11 -8.43
N ALA A 34 -4.88 -14.10 -9.10
CA ALA A 34 -3.45 -14.06 -9.42
C ALA A 34 -3.00 -12.61 -9.65
N THR A 35 -3.23 -11.75 -8.65
CA THR A 35 -2.71 -10.38 -8.72
C THR A 35 -1.19 -10.43 -8.65
N ARG A 36 -0.54 -9.86 -9.66
CA ARG A 36 0.92 -9.78 -9.72
C ARG A 36 1.37 -8.43 -9.18
N VAL A 37 2.28 -8.46 -8.21
CA VAL A 37 2.87 -7.27 -7.58
C VAL A 37 4.36 -7.26 -7.86
N GLU A 38 4.83 -6.25 -8.59
CA GLU A 38 6.24 -5.93 -8.68
C GLU A 38 6.55 -4.77 -7.73
N ALA A 39 7.48 -4.98 -6.79
CA ALA A 39 7.95 -3.94 -5.88
C ALA A 39 9.42 -3.65 -6.14
N ARG A 40 9.78 -2.37 -6.21
CA ARG A 40 11.16 -1.88 -6.26
C ARG A 40 11.41 -1.01 -5.03
N LEU A 41 12.31 -1.48 -4.18
CA LEU A 41 12.61 -0.89 -2.88
C LEU A 41 13.98 -0.25 -2.94
N ALA A 42 14.08 1.06 -2.71
CA ALA A 42 15.36 1.75 -2.56
C ALA A 42 15.85 1.58 -1.12
N ILE A 43 16.77 0.65 -0.91
CA ILE A 43 17.22 0.20 0.40
C ILE A 43 18.59 0.80 0.73
N ARG A 44 18.78 1.20 1.99
CA ARG A 44 20.08 1.57 2.53
C ARG A 44 20.22 1.11 3.98
N ARG A 45 21.46 1.13 4.48
CA ARG A 45 21.72 0.91 5.91
C ARG A 45 21.13 2.04 6.76
N ASN A 46 20.59 1.67 7.92
CA ASN A 46 20.13 2.63 8.90
C ASN A 46 21.33 3.16 9.73
N PRO A 47 21.63 4.46 9.72
CA PRO A 47 22.70 5.03 10.55
C PRO A 47 22.43 4.93 12.05
N ALA A 48 21.17 4.78 12.47
CA ALA A 48 20.79 4.63 13.87
C ALA A 48 20.97 3.18 14.39
N HIS A 49 21.29 2.22 13.51
CA HIS A 49 21.55 0.84 13.92
C HIS A 49 23.04 0.64 14.21
N GLU A 50 23.35 0.27 15.46
CA GLU A 50 24.71 -0.02 15.90
C GLU A 50 25.14 -1.44 15.46
N GLY A 51 26.41 -1.60 15.09
CA GLY A 51 26.95 -2.91 14.68
C GLY A 51 26.70 -3.28 13.21
N PRO A 52 27.16 -4.47 12.78
CA PRO A 52 27.01 -4.91 11.39
C PRO A 52 25.52 -5.09 11.05
N ALA A 53 25.09 -4.60 9.89
CA ALA A 53 23.69 -4.70 9.47
C ALA A 53 23.24 -6.15 9.22
N GLY A 54 24.19 -7.05 8.92
CA GLY A 54 23.93 -8.49 8.77
C GLY A 54 23.07 -8.83 7.56
N ALA A 55 22.24 -9.86 7.71
CA ALA A 55 21.27 -10.25 6.70
C ALA A 55 20.07 -9.26 6.70
N LEU A 56 19.51 -8.99 5.52
CA LEU A 56 18.26 -8.23 5.42
C LEU A 56 17.08 -9.21 5.48
N ARG A 57 16.29 -9.13 6.54
CA ARG A 57 15.02 -9.86 6.68
C ARG A 57 13.85 -8.96 6.27
N LEU A 58 13.03 -9.44 5.36
CA LEU A 58 11.77 -8.83 4.95
C LEU A 58 10.61 -9.75 5.35
N ASP A 59 9.58 -9.17 5.94
CA ASP A 59 8.34 -9.86 6.28
C ASP A 59 7.55 -10.19 5.02
N GLY A 60 6.95 -11.37 4.98
CA GLY A 60 6.10 -11.80 3.86
C GLY A 60 5.23 -12.99 4.25
N GLU A 61 3.94 -12.96 3.92
CA GLU A 61 3.02 -14.06 4.22
C GLU A 61 2.09 -14.34 3.04
N GLY A 62 1.95 -15.62 2.67
CA GLY A 62 1.05 -16.03 1.59
C GLY A 62 1.47 -15.54 0.19
N LEU A 63 2.77 -15.25 0.01
CA LEU A 63 3.33 -14.72 -1.23
C LEU A 63 3.93 -15.83 -2.08
N LYS A 64 3.58 -15.89 -3.37
CA LYS A 64 4.30 -16.71 -4.34
C LYS A 64 5.40 -15.87 -5.00
N LEU A 65 6.66 -16.08 -4.64
CA LEU A 65 7.80 -15.39 -5.26
C LEU A 65 8.02 -15.88 -6.71
N GLU A 66 8.04 -14.95 -7.66
CA GLU A 66 8.26 -15.21 -9.10
C GLU A 66 9.57 -14.63 -9.62
N GLY A 67 10.09 -13.59 -8.97
CA GLY A 67 11.33 -12.92 -9.39
C GLY A 67 11.96 -12.13 -8.27
N LEU A 68 13.29 -12.11 -8.25
CA LEU A 68 14.10 -11.44 -7.24
C LEU A 68 15.41 -10.98 -7.88
N ASP A 69 15.71 -9.69 -7.79
CA ASP A 69 16.97 -9.12 -8.26
C ASP A 69 17.42 -7.94 -7.40
N ILE A 70 18.73 -7.73 -7.38
CA ILE A 70 19.34 -6.53 -6.81
C ILE A 70 19.97 -5.75 -7.96
N ASP A 71 19.56 -4.50 -8.13
CA ASP A 71 20.06 -3.61 -9.18
C ASP A 71 20.00 -4.23 -10.59
N GLY A 72 18.95 -5.01 -10.87
CA GLY A 72 18.75 -5.69 -12.15
C GLY A 72 19.54 -6.99 -12.32
N VAL A 73 20.31 -7.41 -11.32
CA VAL A 73 21.04 -8.68 -11.31
C VAL A 73 20.23 -9.73 -10.54
N PRO A 74 19.73 -10.79 -11.21
CA PRO A 74 18.98 -11.85 -10.54
C PRO A 74 19.78 -12.53 -9.43
N LEU A 75 19.15 -12.78 -8.28
CA LEU A 75 19.77 -13.52 -7.18
C LEU A 75 19.67 -15.03 -7.40
N MET A 76 20.73 -15.76 -7.06
CA MET A 76 20.76 -17.21 -7.09
C MET A 76 20.24 -17.78 -5.76
N HIS A 77 19.87 -19.06 -5.76
CA HIS A 77 19.23 -19.71 -4.62
C HIS A 77 20.07 -19.74 -3.33
N ASN A 78 21.38 -19.49 -3.43
CA ASN A 78 22.28 -19.40 -2.27
C ASN A 78 22.37 -17.98 -1.68
N ASP A 79 21.89 -16.96 -2.39
CA ASP A 79 21.97 -15.55 -1.98
C ASP A 79 20.83 -15.16 -1.03
N TYR A 80 19.75 -15.94 -1.02
CA TYR A 80 18.56 -15.67 -0.24
C TYR A 80 17.90 -16.96 0.28
N ALA A 81 17.08 -16.81 1.32
CA ALA A 81 16.20 -17.85 1.82
C ALA A 81 14.76 -17.32 1.89
N VAL A 82 13.79 -18.18 1.62
CA VAL A 82 12.35 -17.88 1.81
C VAL A 82 11.77 -18.92 2.75
N ASP A 83 11.03 -18.46 3.74
CA ASP A 83 10.26 -19.29 4.65
C ASP A 83 8.80 -18.79 4.73
N GLU A 84 7.99 -19.41 5.59
CA GLU A 84 6.56 -19.09 5.72
C GLU A 84 6.27 -17.64 6.15
N SER A 85 7.25 -16.96 6.73
CA SER A 85 7.11 -15.62 7.32
C SER A 85 7.94 -14.54 6.62
N GLY A 86 8.68 -14.87 5.56
CA GLY A 86 9.41 -13.84 4.84
C GLY A 86 10.56 -14.31 3.96
N LEU A 87 11.35 -13.31 3.56
CA LEU A 87 12.51 -13.43 2.68
C LEU A 87 13.74 -12.85 3.37
N THR A 88 14.83 -13.60 3.38
CA THR A 88 16.11 -13.21 3.96
C THR A 88 17.15 -13.10 2.85
N LEU A 89 17.81 -11.94 2.71
CA LEU A 89 19.02 -11.79 1.90
C LEU A 89 20.24 -12.02 2.80
N ASN A 90 21.07 -13.00 2.48
CA ASN A 90 22.16 -13.45 3.35
C ASN A 90 23.29 -12.42 3.45
N ALA A 91 23.64 -11.80 2.33
CA ALA A 91 24.71 -10.81 2.22
C ALA A 91 24.32 -9.66 1.28
N PRO A 92 23.39 -8.78 1.70
CA PRO A 92 22.99 -7.65 0.87
C PRO A 92 24.18 -6.69 0.64
N PRO A 93 24.15 -5.87 -0.43
CA PRO A 93 25.18 -4.87 -0.67
C PRO A 93 25.41 -3.95 0.54
N GLN A 94 26.67 -3.53 0.73
CA GLN A 94 27.04 -2.62 1.82
C GLN A 94 26.60 -1.18 1.56
N GLY A 95 26.52 -0.78 0.29
CA GLY A 95 25.99 0.52 -0.15
C GLY A 95 24.48 0.48 -0.41
N PRO A 96 23.86 1.62 -0.74
CA PRO A 96 22.47 1.66 -1.20
C PRO A 96 22.26 0.81 -2.44
N PHE A 97 21.11 0.14 -2.53
CA PHE A 97 20.75 -0.73 -3.64
C PHE A 97 19.25 -0.72 -3.87
N THR A 98 18.82 -1.17 -5.06
CA THR A 98 17.41 -1.42 -5.37
C THR A 98 17.13 -2.90 -5.28
N LEU A 99 16.29 -3.31 -4.33
CA LEU A 99 15.73 -4.66 -4.34
C LEU A 99 14.46 -4.67 -5.19
N ARG A 100 14.40 -5.57 -6.16
CA ARG A 100 13.18 -5.85 -6.90
C ARG A 100 12.64 -7.21 -6.53
N THR A 101 11.36 -7.25 -6.15
CA THR A 101 10.59 -8.48 -5.95
C THR A 101 9.42 -8.52 -6.92
N VAL A 102 9.11 -9.70 -7.42
CA VAL A 102 7.87 -9.99 -8.12
C VAL A 102 7.19 -11.12 -7.38
N VAL A 103 5.98 -10.86 -6.93
CA VAL A 103 5.15 -11.86 -6.25
C VAL A 103 3.77 -11.94 -6.90
N THR A 104 3.11 -13.08 -6.69
CA THR A 104 1.69 -13.26 -6.99
C THR A 104 0.93 -13.57 -5.71
N VAL A 105 -0.23 -12.93 -5.56
CA VAL A 105 -1.19 -13.12 -4.46
C VAL A 105 -2.58 -13.45 -5.01
N ASP A 106 -3.42 -14.09 -4.20
CA ASP A 106 -4.81 -14.46 -4.54
C ASP A 106 -5.81 -13.66 -3.67
N PRO A 107 -6.24 -12.46 -4.12
CA PRO A 107 -7.20 -11.64 -3.39
C PRO A 107 -8.57 -12.30 -3.20
N ALA A 108 -9.01 -13.17 -4.11
CA ALA A 108 -10.30 -13.83 -4.04
C ALA A 108 -10.32 -14.92 -2.96
N ALA A 109 -9.19 -15.60 -2.73
CA ALA A 109 -9.04 -16.58 -1.66
C ALA A 109 -8.77 -15.95 -0.28
N ASN A 110 -8.51 -14.64 -0.20
CA ASN A 110 -8.13 -13.97 1.04
C ASN A 110 -9.32 -13.64 1.94
N THR A 111 -9.72 -14.60 2.77
CA THR A 111 -10.83 -14.46 3.74
C THR A 111 -10.43 -13.78 5.05
N GLN A 112 -9.15 -13.46 5.24
CA GLN A 112 -8.67 -12.76 6.45
C GLN A 112 -8.97 -11.26 6.44
N LEU A 113 -9.31 -10.70 5.26
CA LEU A 113 -9.54 -9.27 5.03
C LEU A 113 -8.36 -8.41 5.52
N MET A 114 -7.14 -8.89 5.28
CA MET A 114 -5.86 -8.24 5.55
C MET A 114 -4.93 -8.36 4.34
N GLY A 115 -4.12 -7.34 4.09
CA GLY A 115 -3.41 -7.20 2.82
C GLY A 115 -4.38 -6.86 1.70
N LEU A 116 -4.16 -7.40 0.50
CA LEU A 116 -5.05 -7.23 -0.65
C LEU A 116 -6.11 -8.34 -0.69
N TYR A 117 -7.38 -7.96 -0.73
CA TYR A 117 -8.52 -8.89 -0.76
C TYR A 117 -9.68 -8.36 -1.62
N ARG A 118 -10.76 -9.15 -1.74
CA ARG A 118 -11.97 -8.80 -2.48
C ARG A 118 -13.15 -8.57 -1.52
N SER A 119 -13.83 -7.43 -1.65
CA SER A 119 -15.11 -7.14 -0.99
C SER A 119 -16.16 -6.84 -2.06
N ASN A 120 -17.17 -7.70 -2.24
CA ASN A 120 -18.26 -7.51 -3.22
C ASN A 120 -17.78 -7.15 -4.65
N GLY A 121 -16.66 -7.73 -5.07
CA GLY A 121 -16.12 -7.46 -6.39
C GLY A 121 -15.20 -6.23 -6.49
N VAL A 122 -14.93 -5.56 -5.37
CA VAL A 122 -13.96 -4.46 -5.25
C VAL A 122 -12.66 -5.01 -4.63
N TYR A 123 -11.53 -4.73 -5.26
CA TYR A 123 -10.20 -4.91 -4.66
C TYR A 123 -10.01 -3.87 -3.55
N THR A 124 -9.70 -4.33 -2.35
CA THR A 124 -9.54 -3.48 -1.16
C THR A 124 -8.29 -3.93 -0.42
N THR A 125 -7.62 -2.97 0.23
CA THR A 125 -6.50 -3.27 1.13
C THR A 125 -6.83 -2.91 2.57
N GLN A 126 -6.36 -3.72 3.50
CA GLN A 126 -6.23 -3.37 4.92
C GLN A 126 -4.81 -3.72 5.37
N CYS A 127 -4.00 -2.70 5.67
CA CYS A 127 -2.58 -2.88 5.97
C CYS A 127 -2.27 -2.75 7.47
N GLU A 128 -3.10 -2.08 8.27
CA GLU A 128 -2.89 -2.03 9.72
C GLU A 128 -3.33 -3.33 10.41
N ALA A 129 -2.53 -3.92 11.31
CA ALA A 129 -1.20 -3.46 11.74
C ALA A 129 -0.04 -4.00 10.86
N GLU A 130 -0.19 -5.21 10.34
CA GLU A 130 0.87 -5.99 9.67
C GLU A 130 0.32 -6.68 8.40
N GLY A 131 -0.53 -5.97 7.65
CA GLY A 131 -1.18 -6.49 6.45
C GLY A 131 -0.36 -6.28 5.18
N PHE A 132 0.59 -5.34 5.17
CA PHE A 132 1.35 -5.03 3.94
C PHE A 132 2.28 -6.19 3.52
N ARG A 133 2.80 -6.98 4.48
CA ARG A 133 3.54 -8.23 4.21
C ARG A 133 2.74 -9.30 3.45
N ARG A 134 1.42 -9.14 3.34
CA ARG A 134 0.54 -10.01 2.52
C ARG A 134 0.35 -9.49 1.10
N ILE A 135 1.04 -8.42 0.71
CA ILE A 135 1.02 -7.81 -0.62
C ILE A 135 2.37 -8.00 -1.32
N THR A 136 3.47 -7.76 -0.61
CA THR A 136 4.85 -7.99 -1.08
C THR A 136 5.79 -8.15 0.12
N TYR A 137 7.03 -8.60 -0.13
CA TYR A 137 8.07 -8.64 0.90
C TYR A 137 8.49 -7.22 1.29
N PHE A 138 8.46 -6.90 2.58
CA PHE A 138 8.75 -5.55 3.07
C PHE A 138 9.33 -5.53 4.49
N LEU A 139 9.87 -4.39 4.94
CA LEU A 139 10.11 -4.14 6.37
C LEU A 139 8.79 -3.66 6.98
N ASP A 140 7.90 -4.58 7.35
CA ASP A 140 6.51 -4.27 7.72
C ASP A 140 6.40 -3.83 9.18
N ARG A 141 7.01 -2.66 9.46
CA ARG A 141 7.12 -2.02 10.78
C ARG A 141 6.98 -0.49 10.65
N PRO A 142 6.38 0.19 11.64
CA PRO A 142 5.93 1.58 11.47
C PRO A 142 7.04 2.64 11.55
N ASP A 143 8.24 2.28 11.99
CA ASP A 143 9.41 3.17 12.02
C ASP A 143 10.27 3.10 10.73
N VAL A 144 9.80 2.39 9.70
CA VAL A 144 10.32 2.47 8.33
C VAL A 144 9.36 3.30 7.49
N LEU A 145 9.76 4.54 7.21
CA LEU A 145 8.97 5.50 6.43
C LEU A 145 9.49 5.57 5.00
N SER A 146 8.59 5.45 4.02
CA SER A 146 8.95 5.50 2.60
C SER A 146 8.03 6.42 1.81
N VAL A 147 8.57 7.02 0.75
CA VAL A 147 7.78 7.70 -0.29
C VAL A 147 7.29 6.65 -1.29
N TYR A 148 6.00 6.70 -1.66
CA TYR A 148 5.37 5.67 -2.50
C TYR A 148 4.97 6.22 -3.87
N THR A 149 5.28 5.45 -4.91
CA THR A 149 4.69 5.57 -6.23
C THR A 149 4.03 4.25 -6.59
N THR A 150 2.74 4.28 -6.92
CA THR A 150 1.95 3.07 -7.15
C THR A 150 1.27 3.15 -8.50
N ARG A 151 1.69 2.27 -9.41
CA ARG A 151 0.97 1.97 -10.64
C ARG A 151 0.00 0.82 -10.39
N ILE A 152 -1.24 1.01 -10.79
CA ILE A 152 -2.28 -0.02 -10.74
C ILE A 152 -2.76 -0.26 -12.17
N GLU A 153 -2.90 -1.53 -12.55
CA GLU A 153 -3.45 -1.95 -13.83
C GLU A 153 -4.57 -2.98 -13.59
N ALA A 154 -5.66 -2.85 -14.32
CA ALA A 154 -6.77 -3.80 -14.30
C ALA A 154 -7.49 -3.85 -15.65
N ARG A 155 -8.32 -4.87 -15.87
CA ARG A 155 -9.33 -4.83 -16.94
C ARG A 155 -10.35 -3.76 -16.61
N LYS A 156 -10.69 -2.93 -17.59
CA LYS A 156 -11.61 -1.78 -17.40
C LYS A 156 -13.00 -2.23 -16.96
N ALA A 157 -13.44 -3.41 -17.40
CA ALA A 157 -14.71 -4.00 -17.01
C ALA A 157 -14.72 -4.53 -15.56
N ASP A 158 -13.57 -4.87 -14.99
CA ASP A 158 -13.47 -5.41 -13.63
C ASP A 158 -13.29 -4.31 -12.58
N ALA A 159 -12.55 -3.25 -12.93
CA ALA A 159 -12.20 -2.18 -12.02
C ALA A 159 -11.99 -0.86 -12.78
N PRO A 160 -13.07 -0.19 -13.23
CA PRO A 160 -12.96 1.09 -13.94
C PRO A 160 -12.42 2.25 -13.09
N VAL A 161 -12.41 2.11 -11.76
CA VAL A 161 -11.81 3.06 -10.82
C VAL A 161 -10.59 2.41 -10.16
N LEU A 162 -9.43 3.08 -10.20
CA LEU A 162 -8.17 2.63 -9.60
C LEU A 162 -7.56 3.74 -8.72
N LEU A 163 -7.45 3.49 -7.42
CA LEU A 163 -7.05 4.48 -6.40
C LEU A 163 -5.88 3.96 -5.55
N SER A 164 -5.00 4.87 -5.14
CA SER A 164 -4.02 4.66 -4.08
C SER A 164 -3.75 5.97 -3.34
N ASN A 165 -2.81 5.99 -2.41
CA ASN A 165 -2.47 7.19 -1.63
C ASN A 165 -1.85 8.29 -2.50
N GLY A 166 -1.98 9.54 -2.04
CA GLY A 166 -1.33 10.70 -2.66
C GLY A 166 -2.15 11.29 -3.80
N ASN A 167 -1.45 11.83 -4.79
CA ASN A 167 -2.04 12.53 -5.93
C ASN A 167 -2.01 11.66 -7.20
N PRO A 168 -3.03 11.74 -8.07
CA PRO A 168 -3.00 11.10 -9.37
C PRO A 168 -1.94 11.78 -10.26
N VAL A 169 -1.07 10.97 -10.88
CA VAL A 169 0.02 11.44 -11.74
C VAL A 169 -0.30 11.19 -13.21
N GLU A 170 -0.71 9.97 -13.53
CA GLU A 170 -0.96 9.54 -14.90
C GLU A 170 -2.06 8.47 -14.90
N ALA A 171 -2.89 8.45 -15.93
CA ALA A 171 -3.83 7.36 -16.16
C ALA A 171 -4.07 7.21 -17.67
N GLY A 172 -4.40 6.00 -18.11
CA GLY A 172 -4.64 5.75 -19.53
C GLY A 172 -5.03 4.32 -19.85
N ASP A 173 -5.49 4.12 -21.08
CA ASP A 173 -5.75 2.80 -21.63
C ASP A 173 -4.44 2.14 -22.10
N ILE A 174 -4.33 0.82 -21.97
CA ILE A 174 -3.18 0.05 -22.45
C ILE A 174 -3.48 -0.39 -23.88
N ALA A 175 -2.79 0.23 -24.85
CA ALA A 175 -3.00 0.00 -26.27
C ALA A 175 -2.97 -1.49 -26.65
N GLY A 176 -3.97 -1.93 -27.41
CA GLY A 176 -4.09 -3.32 -27.85
C GLY A 176 -4.66 -4.29 -26.79
N THR A 177 -5.17 -3.78 -25.66
CA THR A 177 -5.78 -4.59 -24.59
C THR A 177 -7.11 -3.98 -24.10
N ASP A 178 -7.85 -4.70 -23.26
CA ASP A 178 -9.04 -4.23 -22.55
C ASP A 178 -8.73 -3.61 -21.17
N LYS A 179 -7.45 -3.32 -20.93
CA LYS A 179 -6.95 -2.83 -19.65
C LYS A 179 -6.66 -1.34 -19.68
N HIS A 180 -6.62 -0.77 -18.48
CA HIS A 180 -6.17 0.59 -18.23
C HIS A 180 -5.27 0.63 -16.99
N PHE A 181 -4.67 1.77 -16.72
CA PHE A 181 -3.84 1.98 -15.55
C PHE A 181 -4.05 3.36 -14.92
N ALA A 182 -3.66 3.47 -13.65
CA ALA A 182 -3.49 4.74 -12.94
C ALA A 182 -2.19 4.70 -12.13
N ILE A 183 -1.48 5.82 -12.10
CA ILE A 183 -0.26 6.03 -11.31
C ILE A 183 -0.56 7.09 -10.26
N TRP A 184 -0.23 6.75 -9.01
CA TRP A 184 -0.40 7.60 -7.84
C TRP A 184 0.95 7.85 -7.20
N HIS A 185 1.15 9.07 -6.71
CA HIS A 185 2.37 9.45 -5.99
C HIS A 185 2.01 10.17 -4.69
N ASP A 186 2.48 9.62 -3.58
CA ASP A 186 2.38 10.24 -2.27
C ASP A 186 3.75 10.80 -1.86
N PRO A 187 3.89 12.14 -1.78
CA PRO A 187 5.17 12.77 -1.48
C PRO A 187 5.57 12.63 -0.01
N HIS A 188 4.66 12.24 0.88
CA HIS A 188 4.92 12.15 2.31
C HIS A 188 5.49 10.76 2.66
N PRO A 189 6.66 10.69 3.34
CA PRO A 189 7.15 9.43 3.88
C PRO A 189 6.17 8.87 4.88
N LYS A 190 5.68 7.65 4.63
CA LYS A 190 4.71 6.97 5.49
C LYS A 190 5.13 5.53 5.77
N PRO A 191 4.71 4.95 6.89
CA PRO A 191 4.83 3.52 7.11
C PRO A 191 3.87 2.74 6.21
N CYS A 192 4.21 1.50 5.93
CA CYS A 192 3.44 0.62 5.04
C CYS A 192 2.03 0.29 5.54
N TYR A 193 1.74 0.40 6.84
CA TYR A 193 0.38 0.19 7.35
C TYR A 193 -0.61 1.26 6.86
N LEU A 194 -0.13 2.43 6.43
CA LEU A 194 -0.94 3.49 5.80
C LEU A 194 -1.07 3.33 4.28
N PHE A 195 -0.50 2.28 3.68
CA PHE A 195 -0.69 1.99 2.27
C PHE A 195 -2.14 1.58 2.00
N ALA A 196 -2.73 2.18 0.96
CA ALA A 196 -4.05 1.82 0.48
C ALA A 196 -4.05 1.63 -1.05
N LEU A 197 -4.81 0.63 -1.51
CA LEU A 197 -5.15 0.40 -2.90
C LEU A 197 -6.62 -0.01 -3.00
N VAL A 198 -7.35 0.64 -3.89
CA VAL A 198 -8.73 0.27 -4.23
C VAL A 198 -8.85 0.13 -5.75
N GLY A 199 -9.54 -0.91 -6.19
CA GLY A 199 -9.90 -1.12 -7.59
C GLY A 199 -11.31 -1.68 -7.72
N GLY A 200 -12.21 -1.05 -8.45
CA GLY A 200 -13.58 -1.57 -8.60
C GLY A 200 -14.50 -0.70 -9.43
N ASP A 201 -15.74 -1.16 -9.60
CA ASP A 201 -16.82 -0.37 -10.16
C ASP A 201 -17.53 0.41 -9.05
N LEU A 202 -17.21 1.71 -8.96
CA LEU A 202 -17.62 2.58 -7.86
C LEU A 202 -18.23 3.86 -8.43
N ALA A 203 -19.33 4.29 -7.84
CA ALA A 203 -19.89 5.60 -8.09
C ALA A 203 -19.10 6.67 -7.32
N LEU A 204 -18.94 7.84 -7.92
CA LEU A 204 -18.22 8.97 -7.32
C LEU A 204 -19.20 10.10 -6.98
N VAL A 205 -19.18 10.53 -5.72
CA VAL A 205 -19.72 11.82 -5.28
C VAL A 205 -18.55 12.76 -5.00
N ARG A 206 -18.49 13.84 -5.77
CA ARG A 206 -17.35 14.78 -5.77
C ARG A 206 -17.80 16.17 -5.36
N GLU A 207 -17.03 16.81 -4.50
CA GLU A 207 -17.18 18.23 -4.17
C GLU A 207 -15.81 18.88 -3.95
N ASP A 208 -15.76 20.20 -3.98
CA ASP A 208 -14.53 20.95 -3.70
C ASP A 208 -14.50 21.45 -2.25
N PHE A 209 -13.29 21.58 -1.73
CA PHE A 209 -12.97 22.29 -0.49
C PHE A 209 -11.84 23.28 -0.74
N THR A 210 -11.88 24.45 -0.11
CA THR A 210 -10.79 25.42 -0.15
C THR A 210 -10.28 25.59 1.26
N THR A 211 -9.00 25.27 1.45
CA THR A 211 -8.32 25.46 2.74
C THR A 211 -8.24 26.93 3.13
N LYS A 212 -7.95 27.20 4.39
CA LYS A 212 -7.79 28.57 4.92
C LYS A 212 -6.73 29.40 4.17
N SER A 213 -5.67 28.79 3.64
CA SER A 213 -4.65 29.45 2.81
C SER A 213 -5.06 29.65 1.35
N GLY A 214 -6.19 29.09 0.92
CA GLY A 214 -6.70 29.17 -0.45
C GLY A 214 -6.36 27.97 -1.34
N LYS A 215 -5.69 26.94 -0.81
CA LYS A 215 -5.42 25.70 -1.57
C LYS A 215 -6.73 24.96 -1.87
N PRO A 216 -7.06 24.66 -3.14
CA PRO A 216 -8.19 23.80 -3.48
C PRO A 216 -7.87 22.32 -3.20
N VAL A 217 -8.86 21.59 -2.69
CA VAL A 217 -8.80 20.16 -2.42
C VAL A 217 -10.01 19.50 -3.06
N ASP A 218 -9.76 18.48 -3.87
CA ASP A 218 -10.79 17.67 -4.53
C ASP A 218 -11.27 16.56 -3.58
N LEU A 219 -12.48 16.69 -3.05
CA LEU A 219 -13.07 15.71 -2.15
C LEU A 219 -13.86 14.68 -2.93
N ARG A 220 -13.55 13.40 -2.70
CA ARG A 220 -14.13 12.27 -3.42
C ARG A 220 -14.66 11.25 -2.44
N VAL A 221 -15.95 10.96 -2.52
CA VAL A 221 -16.57 9.84 -1.80
C VAL A 221 -17.00 8.81 -2.82
N TYR A 222 -16.35 7.65 -2.77
CA TYR A 222 -16.65 6.49 -3.59
C TYR A 222 -17.57 5.53 -2.83
N VAL A 223 -18.62 5.08 -3.50
CA VAL A 223 -19.59 4.12 -2.96
C VAL A 223 -19.92 3.08 -4.03
N GLU A 224 -20.50 1.95 -3.62
CA GLU A 224 -21.08 0.99 -4.57
C GLU A 224 -22.15 1.68 -5.45
N GLN A 225 -22.25 1.23 -6.70
CA GLN A 225 -23.25 1.75 -7.65
C GLN A 225 -24.66 1.69 -7.07
N GLY A 226 -25.40 2.80 -7.13
CA GLY A 226 -26.76 2.95 -6.59
C GLY A 226 -26.83 3.55 -5.18
N ASN A 227 -25.70 3.70 -4.49
CA ASN A 227 -25.66 4.27 -3.12
C ASN A 227 -25.26 5.76 -3.08
N GLN A 228 -25.16 6.46 -4.21
CA GLN A 228 -24.71 7.86 -4.26
C GLN A 228 -25.48 8.80 -3.33
N ASP A 229 -26.80 8.64 -3.26
CA ASP A 229 -27.68 9.49 -2.44
C ASP A 229 -27.40 9.35 -0.93
N GLN A 230 -26.72 8.27 -0.51
CA GLN A 230 -26.34 8.04 0.89
C GLN A 230 -25.01 8.73 1.27
N ALA A 231 -24.23 9.21 0.30
CA ALA A 231 -22.90 9.79 0.54
C ALA A 231 -22.94 11.26 1.02
N ALA A 232 -24.07 11.94 0.89
CA ALA A 232 -24.19 13.38 1.14
C ALA A 232 -23.75 13.77 2.57
N PHE A 233 -24.18 13.00 3.58
CA PHE A 233 -23.79 13.29 4.96
C PHE A 233 -22.31 13.05 5.22
N ALA A 234 -21.71 12.03 4.60
CA ALA A 234 -20.28 11.76 4.72
C ALA A 234 -19.44 12.90 4.11
N MET A 235 -19.84 13.43 2.94
CA MET A 235 -19.19 14.57 2.32
C MET A 235 -19.28 15.84 3.18
N ASP A 236 -20.47 16.13 3.73
CA ASP A 236 -20.65 17.27 4.63
C ASP A 236 -19.84 17.13 5.92
N ALA A 237 -19.81 15.93 6.51
CA ALA A 237 -19.01 15.64 7.70
C ALA A 237 -17.51 15.83 7.41
N LEU A 238 -17.00 15.36 6.27
CA LEU A 238 -15.61 15.57 5.85
C LEU A 238 -15.27 17.06 5.78
N LYS A 239 -16.10 17.87 5.13
CA LYS A 239 -15.89 19.33 5.05
C LYS A 239 -15.95 20.01 6.41
N ARG A 240 -16.79 19.55 7.33
CA ARG A 240 -16.84 20.06 8.70
C ARG A 240 -15.59 19.68 9.50
N SER A 241 -15.09 18.46 9.35
CA SER A 241 -13.86 18.00 9.98
C SER A 241 -12.65 18.82 9.53
N MET A 242 -12.49 19.03 8.21
CA MET A 242 -11.39 19.85 7.68
C MET A 242 -11.42 21.29 8.22
N ARG A 243 -12.60 21.95 8.17
CA ARG A 243 -12.75 23.31 8.71
C ARG A 243 -12.46 23.39 10.20
N TRP A 244 -12.97 22.42 10.95
CA TRP A 244 -12.76 22.41 12.39
C TRP A 244 -11.29 22.23 12.74
N ASP A 245 -10.53 21.39 12.02
CA ASP A 245 -9.09 21.22 12.26
C ASP A 245 -8.29 22.50 11.93
N GLU A 246 -8.71 23.23 10.89
CA GLU A 246 -8.16 24.57 10.58
C GLU A 246 -8.47 25.62 11.66
N GLU A 247 -9.70 25.63 12.18
CA GLU A 247 -10.15 26.61 13.18
C GLU A 247 -9.59 26.33 14.58
N ALA A 248 -9.62 25.06 15.01
CA ALA A 248 -9.25 24.65 16.36
C ALA A 248 -7.74 24.39 16.50
N PHE A 249 -7.09 23.86 15.47
CA PHE A 249 -5.68 23.43 15.54
C PHE A 249 -4.76 24.12 14.52
N GLY A 250 -5.31 24.89 13.58
CA GLY A 250 -4.52 25.55 12.53
C GLY A 250 -3.88 24.57 11.55
N ARG A 251 -4.53 23.43 11.30
CA ARG A 251 -4.03 22.37 10.41
C ARG A 251 -4.82 22.35 9.11
N GLU A 252 -4.13 22.61 8.00
CA GLU A 252 -4.70 22.48 6.67
C GLU A 252 -4.34 21.13 6.06
N TYR A 253 -5.19 20.63 5.16
CA TYR A 253 -4.90 19.42 4.40
C TYR A 253 -3.79 19.66 3.38
N ASP A 254 -2.88 18.69 3.24
CA ASP A 254 -1.59 18.86 2.57
C ASP A 254 -1.53 18.25 1.16
N LEU A 255 -2.49 17.40 0.77
CA LEU A 255 -2.62 16.82 -0.57
C LEU A 255 -3.69 17.51 -1.43
N ASP A 256 -3.77 17.14 -2.71
CA ASP A 256 -4.67 17.80 -3.68
C ASP A 256 -6.02 17.07 -3.80
N VAL A 257 -6.06 15.81 -3.37
CA VAL A 257 -7.25 14.95 -3.39
C VAL A 257 -7.42 14.30 -2.02
N PHE A 258 -8.65 14.26 -1.53
CA PHE A 258 -9.05 13.45 -0.37
C PHE A 258 -10.09 12.42 -0.83
N SER A 259 -9.78 11.13 -0.73
CA SER A 259 -10.68 10.06 -1.17
C SER A 259 -11.17 9.22 0.00
N ILE A 260 -12.48 9.02 0.11
CA ILE A 260 -13.13 8.04 0.99
C ILE A 260 -13.71 6.94 0.10
N VAL A 261 -13.53 5.68 0.47
CA VAL A 261 -14.18 4.54 -0.21
C VAL A 261 -15.01 3.77 0.81
N ALA A 262 -16.32 3.70 0.60
CA ALA A 262 -17.20 2.86 1.40
C ALA A 262 -17.26 1.45 0.79
N VAL A 263 -16.86 0.44 1.57
CA VAL A 263 -16.89 -0.98 1.20
C VAL A 263 -17.72 -1.79 2.20
N SER A 264 -18.43 -2.82 1.75
CA SER A 264 -19.31 -3.61 2.64
C SER A 264 -18.57 -4.51 3.63
N HIS A 265 -17.41 -5.06 3.25
CA HIS A 265 -16.63 -5.96 4.10
C HIS A 265 -15.31 -5.30 4.51
N PHE A 266 -15.31 -4.78 5.73
CA PHE A 266 -14.15 -4.17 6.37
C PHE A 266 -14.09 -4.64 7.83
N ASN A 267 -12.99 -5.27 8.23
CA ASN A 267 -12.84 -5.79 9.60
C ASN A 267 -12.81 -4.67 10.64
N MET A 268 -12.25 -3.52 10.27
CA MET A 268 -12.17 -2.33 11.11
C MET A 268 -13.36 -1.40 10.81
N GLY A 269 -13.57 -0.36 11.62
CA GLY A 269 -14.64 0.60 11.36
C GLY A 269 -14.36 1.51 10.15
N ALA A 270 -13.15 2.06 10.09
CA ALA A 270 -12.63 2.89 9.02
C ALA A 270 -11.08 2.89 9.10
N MET A 271 -10.43 3.25 8.00
CA MET A 271 -8.99 3.49 7.87
C MET A 271 -8.78 4.55 6.79
#